data_AF-D1PKG2-F1
#
_entry.id   AF-D1PKG2-F1
#
_cell.length_a   1.000
_cell.length_b   1.000
_cell.length_c   1.000
_cell.angle_alpha   90.00
_cell.angle_beta   90.00
_cell.angle_gamma   90.00
#
_symmetry.space_group_name_H-M   'P 1'
#
loop_
_entity.id
_entity.type
_entity.pdbx_description
1 polymer ?
#
loop_
_entity_poly.entity_id
_entity_poly.type
_entity_poly.pdbx_seq_one_letter_code
_entity_poly.pdbx_strand_id
1 'polypeptide(L)'
;MTVRKGIPWLGKRRKEPTSGHFVQRSLRDKLSRSCGERANAGTRRRNGAGSLFGENGNGKQTEGRMRNNPYKDLPPLERRPDGTHYRMTPAQRKQANALIRRECCNCEDGDCIALDDGDTCTCPQMISFSVCCKWFRWSVLPQIGMLEAEIFRDKELKRCAVCGRVFVPKSNRGKYCPDCAARVHRRQKTESERKRRSAVDS
;
A
#
# COMPACT_ATOMS: atom_id res chain seq x y z
N MET A 1 -8.34 42.31 -51.71
CA MET A 1 -8.49 41.45 -50.51
C MET A 1 -9.39 40.28 -50.88
N THR A 2 -8.81 39.13 -51.20
CA THR A 2 -9.53 37.98 -51.76
C THR A 2 -10.07 37.08 -50.66
N VAL A 3 -11.40 37.10 -50.51
CA VAL A 3 -12.20 36.19 -49.70
C VAL A 3 -12.12 34.78 -50.31
N ARG A 4 -11.60 33.81 -49.56
CA ARG A 4 -11.75 32.38 -49.90
C ARG A 4 -12.87 31.77 -49.07
N LYS A 5 -14.00 31.55 -49.74
CA LYS A 5 -15.14 30.72 -49.31
C LYS A 5 -14.69 29.25 -49.18
N GLY A 6 -15.23 28.55 -48.19
CA GLY A 6 -14.86 27.16 -47.85
C GLY A 6 -15.53 26.08 -48.71
N ILE A 7 -15.17 24.82 -48.41
CA ILE A 7 -15.97 23.63 -48.74
C ILE A 7 -16.03 22.74 -47.48
N PRO A 8 -17.21 22.17 -47.14
CA PRO A 8 -17.52 21.58 -45.84
C PRO A 8 -17.33 20.06 -45.82
N TRP A 9 -16.93 19.52 -44.67
CA TRP A 9 -16.94 18.07 -44.44
C TRP A 9 -18.24 17.64 -43.75
N LEU A 10 -18.99 16.80 -44.46
CA LEU A 10 -20.24 16.14 -44.09
C LEU A 10 -19.98 14.88 -43.24
N GLY A 11 -20.79 14.72 -42.18
CA GLY A 11 -21.23 13.44 -41.60
C GLY A 11 -20.21 12.70 -40.71
N LYS A 12 -20.55 12.23 -39.51
CA LYS A 12 -21.78 11.54 -39.14
C LYS A 12 -22.16 11.81 -37.68
N ARG A 13 -23.39 12.30 -37.50
CA ARG A 13 -24.17 12.17 -36.26
C ARG A 13 -24.43 10.68 -36.01
N ARG A 14 -24.22 10.19 -34.79
CA ARG A 14 -24.98 9.04 -34.27
C ARG A 14 -25.58 9.41 -32.92
N LYS A 15 -26.87 9.11 -32.82
CA LYS A 15 -27.85 9.56 -31.84
C LYS A 15 -27.66 8.86 -30.50
N GLU A 16 -27.84 9.58 -29.41
CA GLU A 16 -28.31 8.99 -28.15
C GLU A 16 -29.75 8.49 -28.30
N PRO A 17 -30.13 7.48 -27.51
CA PRO A 17 -31.46 7.47 -26.93
C PRO A 17 -31.41 7.27 -25.41
N THR A 18 -32.09 8.18 -24.72
CA THR A 18 -32.55 8.08 -23.34
C THR A 18 -33.69 7.06 -23.23
N SER A 19 -33.81 6.48 -22.02
CA SER A 19 -34.95 5.76 -21.41
C SER A 19 -35.33 4.37 -21.92
N GLY A 20 -35.32 3.40 -21.00
CA GLY A 20 -35.77 2.03 -21.25
C GLY A 20 -35.46 1.08 -20.09
N HIS A 21 -36.33 1.09 -19.10
CA HIS A 21 -36.37 0.21 -17.94
C HIS A 21 -36.73 -1.23 -18.39
N PHE A 22 -35.83 -2.23 -18.33
CA PHE A 22 -36.22 -3.66 -18.34
C PHE A 22 -35.11 -4.64 -17.89
N VAL A 23 -35.27 -5.12 -16.66
CA VAL A 23 -35.03 -6.48 -16.10
C VAL A 23 -34.05 -7.42 -16.83
N GLN A 24 -32.97 -7.83 -16.15
CA GLN A 24 -32.51 -9.24 -16.14
C GLN A 24 -31.99 -9.67 -14.77
N ARG A 25 -32.97 -10.02 -13.93
CA ARG A 25 -32.87 -10.87 -12.76
C ARG A 25 -32.81 -12.32 -13.25
N SER A 26 -31.66 -12.84 -13.71
CA SER A 26 -31.57 -14.27 -14.13
C SER A 26 -30.17 -14.93 -14.14
N LEU A 27 -29.27 -14.53 -13.24
CA LEU A 27 -28.02 -15.32 -13.00
C LEU A 27 -27.87 -15.75 -11.54
N ARG A 28 -28.99 -15.88 -10.82
CA ARG A 28 -29.06 -16.42 -9.46
C ARG A 28 -29.84 -17.74 -9.33
N ASP A 29 -30.29 -18.32 -10.45
CA ASP A 29 -31.15 -19.52 -10.50
C ASP A 29 -30.48 -20.78 -11.09
N LYS A 30 -29.15 -20.82 -11.20
CA LYS A 30 -28.43 -21.99 -11.79
C LYS A 30 -27.50 -22.76 -10.82
N LEU A 31 -27.65 -22.58 -9.50
CA LEU A 31 -26.91 -23.38 -8.51
C LEU A 31 -27.78 -23.96 -7.39
N SER A 32 -29.10 -24.05 -7.62
CA SER A 32 -30.06 -24.74 -6.73
C SER A 32 -30.79 -25.84 -7.50
N ARG A 33 -30.07 -26.86 -7.98
CA ARG A 33 -30.67 -28.11 -8.50
C ARG A 33 -29.63 -29.21 -8.67
N SER A 34 -29.18 -29.75 -7.54
CA SER A 34 -28.59 -31.10 -7.45
C SER A 34 -28.66 -31.63 -6.01
N CYS A 35 -29.81 -31.47 -5.35
CA CYS A 35 -30.20 -32.35 -4.25
C CYS A 35 -31.22 -33.35 -4.80
N GLY A 36 -30.79 -34.60 -4.94
CA GLY A 36 -31.63 -35.68 -5.44
C GLY A 36 -32.70 -36.06 -4.43
N GLU A 37 -33.96 -35.97 -4.85
CA GLU A 37 -35.08 -36.63 -4.20
C GLU A 37 -35.00 -38.15 -4.44
N ARG A 38 -35.00 -38.95 -3.36
CA ARG A 38 -35.53 -40.31 -3.38
C ARG A 38 -36.43 -40.53 -2.16
N ALA A 39 -37.54 -41.19 -2.45
CA ALA A 39 -38.77 -41.23 -1.69
C ALA A 39 -38.73 -42.02 -0.37
N ASN A 40 -39.74 -41.71 0.46
CA ASN A 40 -40.17 -42.36 1.70
C ASN A 40 -40.19 -43.91 1.65
N ALA A 41 -39.69 -44.54 2.72
CA ALA A 41 -40.12 -45.87 3.14
C ALA A 41 -39.91 -46.08 4.66
N GLY A 42 -41.01 -46.32 5.37
CA GLY A 42 -41.07 -47.33 6.43
C GLY A 42 -40.62 -46.95 7.85
N THR A 43 -41.62 -46.72 8.70
CA THR A 43 -41.54 -46.88 10.15
C THR A 43 -41.13 -48.31 10.53
N ARG A 44 -40.02 -48.46 11.27
CA ARG A 44 -39.83 -49.58 12.20
C ARG A 44 -39.00 -49.12 13.40
N ARG A 45 -39.66 -49.04 14.56
CA ARG A 45 -39.01 -48.95 15.87
C ARG A 45 -38.00 -50.09 16.01
N ARG A 46 -36.78 -49.78 16.43
CA ARG A 46 -35.88 -50.75 17.07
C ARG A 46 -35.19 -50.05 18.23
N ASN A 47 -35.49 -50.53 19.44
CA ASN A 47 -34.84 -50.11 20.68
C ASN A 47 -33.41 -50.69 20.73
N GLY A 48 -32.48 -49.91 21.29
CA GLY A 48 -31.30 -50.42 22.01
C GLY A 48 -30.10 -50.90 21.18
N ALA A 49 -29.08 -50.06 21.05
CA ALA A 49 -27.67 -50.45 21.10
C ALA A 49 -26.83 -49.18 21.34
N GLY A 50 -25.92 -49.26 22.31
CA GLY A 50 -25.30 -48.11 23.01
C GLY A 50 -24.48 -47.14 22.16
N SER A 51 -24.37 -45.92 22.70
CA SER A 51 -23.36 -44.95 22.33
C SER A 51 -21.98 -45.52 22.69
N LEU A 52 -21.18 -45.82 21.67
CA LEU A 52 -19.83 -46.36 21.82
C LEU A 52 -18.87 -45.52 20.96
N PHE A 53 -18.94 -44.21 21.14
CA PHE A 53 -17.85 -43.30 20.77
C PHE A 53 -17.60 -42.44 22.01
N GLY A 54 -16.58 -42.84 22.76
CA GLY A 54 -16.16 -42.15 23.97
C GLY A 54 -15.81 -40.70 23.68
N GLU A 55 -16.31 -39.82 24.53
CA GLU A 55 -15.84 -38.45 24.68
C GLU A 55 -14.37 -38.47 25.13
N ASN A 56 -13.45 -38.57 24.18
CA ASN A 56 -12.04 -38.30 24.45
C ASN A 56 -11.85 -36.78 24.43
N GLY A 57 -11.92 -36.20 25.63
CA GLY A 57 -11.57 -34.81 25.89
C GLY A 57 -10.12 -34.51 25.52
N ASN A 58 -9.92 -33.94 24.33
CA ASN A 58 -8.68 -33.25 23.96
C ASN A 58 -8.94 -31.88 23.29
N GLY A 59 -10.11 -31.28 23.52
CA GLY A 59 -10.50 -29.96 22.98
C GLY A 59 -9.53 -28.81 23.32
N LYS A 60 -8.60 -29.01 24.26
CA LYS A 60 -7.55 -28.04 24.61
C LYS A 60 -6.37 -28.02 23.63
N GLN A 61 -6.16 -29.07 22.83
CA GLN A 61 -4.99 -29.13 21.93
C GLN A 61 -5.24 -28.43 20.59
N THR A 62 -6.48 -28.37 20.12
CA THR A 62 -6.84 -27.70 18.86
C THR A 62 -6.83 -26.17 19.00
N GLU A 63 -7.17 -25.64 20.19
CA GLU A 63 -7.17 -24.20 20.49
C GLU A 63 -5.77 -23.58 20.59
N GLY A 64 -4.74 -24.39 20.86
CA GLY A 64 -3.36 -23.91 21.00
C GLY A 64 -2.63 -23.64 19.69
N ARG A 65 -3.09 -24.23 18.57
CA ARG A 65 -2.34 -24.24 17.30
C ARG A 65 -2.61 -23.01 16.40
N MET A 66 -3.71 -22.30 16.62
CA MET A 66 -4.08 -21.07 15.90
C MET A 66 -3.75 -19.77 16.68
N ARG A 67 -2.90 -19.85 17.71
CA ARG A 67 -2.72 -18.73 18.65
C ARG A 67 -1.76 -17.64 18.20
N ASN A 68 -0.94 -17.89 17.18
CA ASN A 68 0.07 -16.94 16.73
C ASN A 68 -0.48 -16.15 15.55
N ASN A 69 -1.21 -15.06 15.83
CA ASN A 69 -1.52 -14.07 14.81
C ASN A 69 -0.21 -13.36 14.46
N PRO A 70 0.34 -13.53 13.25
CA PRO A 70 1.63 -12.94 12.88
C PRO A 70 1.60 -11.40 13.02
N TYR A 71 0.43 -10.77 12.97
CA TYR A 71 0.27 -9.33 13.18
C TYR A 71 0.57 -8.87 14.61
N LYS A 72 0.37 -9.72 15.62
CA LYS A 72 0.64 -9.39 17.03
C LYS A 72 2.14 -9.39 17.36
N ASP A 73 2.90 -10.20 16.64
CA ASP A 73 4.35 -10.35 16.83
C ASP A 73 5.16 -9.31 16.02
N LEU A 74 4.50 -8.56 15.12
CA LEU A 74 5.15 -7.51 14.34
C LEU A 74 5.62 -6.34 15.22
N PRO A 75 6.84 -5.82 14.99
CA PRO A 75 7.33 -4.67 15.71
C PRO A 75 6.40 -3.45 15.57
N PRO A 76 6.41 -2.54 16.57
CA PRO A 76 5.72 -1.25 16.44
C PRO A 76 6.16 -0.48 15.19
N LEU A 77 5.28 0.38 14.68
CA LEU A 77 5.62 1.24 13.56
C LEU A 77 6.68 2.26 13.99
N GLU A 78 7.69 2.42 13.15
CA GLU A 78 8.68 3.48 13.30
C GLU A 78 8.01 4.85 13.24
N ARG A 79 8.43 5.71 14.15
CA ARG A 79 7.99 7.11 14.24
C ARG A 79 9.18 8.02 14.02
N ARG A 80 8.90 9.17 13.44
CA ARG A 80 9.83 10.28 13.36
C ARG A 80 10.11 10.84 14.77
N PRO A 81 11.17 11.65 14.95
CA PRO A 81 11.44 12.32 16.22
C PRO A 81 10.28 13.19 16.73
N ASP A 82 9.44 13.70 15.83
CA ASP A 82 8.22 14.46 16.12
C ASP A 82 7.01 13.59 16.54
N GLY A 83 7.17 12.26 16.59
CA GLY A 83 6.12 11.31 16.93
C GLY A 83 5.17 10.95 15.79
N THR A 84 5.30 11.58 14.62
CA THR A 84 4.45 11.31 13.45
C THR A 84 4.92 10.07 12.68
N HIS A 85 3.99 9.46 11.92
CA HIS A 85 4.33 8.38 10.99
C HIS A 85 4.98 8.94 9.71
N TYR A 86 5.83 8.15 9.07
CA TYR A 86 6.42 8.52 7.78
C TYR A 86 5.34 8.75 6.73
N ARG A 87 5.49 9.83 5.95
CA ARG A 87 4.53 10.26 4.94
C ARG A 87 5.06 10.03 3.54
N MET A 88 4.21 9.47 2.69
CA MET A 88 4.45 9.23 1.28
C MET A 88 4.01 10.43 0.43
N THR A 89 4.74 10.67 -0.66
CA THR A 89 4.30 11.55 -1.74
C THR A 89 3.18 10.88 -2.57
N PRO A 90 2.40 11.63 -3.37
CA PRO A 90 1.37 11.04 -4.22
C PRO A 90 1.89 9.96 -5.19
N ALA A 91 3.10 10.13 -5.72
CA ALA A 91 3.74 9.15 -6.60
C ALA A 91 4.09 7.86 -5.84
N GLN A 92 4.67 7.98 -4.66
CA GLN A 92 4.98 6.85 -3.77
C GLN A 92 3.70 6.12 -3.34
N ARG A 93 2.63 6.84 -3.00
CA ARG A 93 1.33 6.24 -2.66
C ARG A 93 0.76 5.43 -3.82
N LYS A 94 0.88 5.92 -5.06
CA LYS A 94 0.44 5.17 -6.25
C LYS A 94 1.21 3.84 -6.37
N GLN A 95 2.51 3.86 -6.15
CA GLN A 95 3.35 2.65 -6.15
C GLN A 95 3.00 1.72 -4.98
N ALA A 96 2.81 2.26 -3.78
CA ALA A 96 2.38 1.50 -2.60
C ALA A 96 1.02 0.83 -2.82
N ASN A 97 0.03 1.53 -3.39
CA ASN A 97 -1.28 0.95 -3.67
C ASN A 97 -1.23 -0.15 -4.73
N ALA A 98 -0.36 -0.01 -5.74
CA ALA A 98 -0.12 -1.09 -6.70
C ALA A 98 0.53 -2.30 -6.03
N LEU A 99 1.48 -2.06 -5.11
CA LEU A 99 2.14 -3.11 -4.34
C LEU A 99 1.17 -3.83 -3.39
N ILE A 100 0.32 -3.09 -2.67
CA ILE A 100 -0.68 -3.66 -1.76
C ILE A 100 -1.61 -4.59 -2.52
N ARG A 101 -2.15 -4.15 -3.67
CA ARG A 101 -3.05 -4.99 -4.48
C ARG A 101 -2.40 -6.26 -5.03
N ARG A 102 -1.06 -6.26 -5.20
CA ARG A 102 -0.34 -7.39 -5.78
C ARG A 102 0.19 -8.37 -4.74
N GLU A 103 0.66 -7.86 -3.60
CA GLU A 103 1.45 -8.64 -2.62
C GLU A 103 0.80 -8.74 -1.23
N CYS A 104 -0.19 -7.91 -0.91
CA CYS A 104 -0.82 -7.96 0.41
C CYS A 104 -1.87 -9.07 0.46
N CYS A 105 -1.54 -10.19 1.11
CA CYS A 105 -2.46 -11.31 1.31
C CYS A 105 -3.74 -10.96 2.09
N ASN A 106 -3.73 -9.86 2.84
CA ASN A 106 -4.88 -9.40 3.63
C ASN A 106 -5.73 -8.37 2.89
N CYS A 107 -5.41 -8.06 1.62
CA CYS A 107 -6.14 -7.07 0.83
C CYS A 107 -6.67 -7.70 -0.46
N GLU A 108 -7.99 -7.63 -0.66
CA GLU A 108 -8.68 -8.08 -1.86
C GLU A 108 -9.55 -6.93 -2.39
N ASP A 109 -9.43 -6.61 -3.68
CA ASP A 109 -10.11 -5.51 -4.37
C ASP A 109 -10.03 -4.10 -3.72
N GLY A 110 -9.10 -3.91 -2.77
CA GLY A 110 -8.92 -2.66 -2.04
C GLY A 110 -9.49 -2.66 -0.63
N ASP A 111 -10.19 -3.74 -0.25
CA ASP A 111 -10.70 -3.98 1.08
C ASP A 111 -9.77 -4.90 1.87
N CYS A 112 -9.76 -4.75 3.19
CA CYS A 112 -8.87 -5.46 4.10
C CYS A 112 -9.62 -6.57 4.82
N ILE A 113 -9.45 -7.80 4.35
CA ILE A 113 -10.10 -9.00 4.89
C ILE A 113 -9.78 -9.19 6.38
N ALA A 114 -8.57 -8.84 6.81
CA ALA A 114 -8.15 -9.00 8.21
C ALA A 114 -8.84 -8.04 9.19
N LEU A 115 -9.52 -6.99 8.69
CA LEU A 115 -10.27 -6.03 9.48
C LEU A 115 -11.77 -6.08 9.17
N ASP A 116 -12.17 -6.95 8.25
CA ASP A 116 -13.56 -7.14 7.87
C ASP A 116 -14.24 -8.02 8.94
N ASP A 117 -15.11 -7.42 9.74
CA ASP A 117 -15.93 -8.10 10.75
C ASP A 117 -17.31 -8.53 10.19
N GLY A 118 -17.43 -8.65 8.86
CA GLY A 118 -18.66 -8.98 8.13
C GLY A 118 -19.20 -7.84 7.25
N ASP A 119 -18.55 -6.68 7.29
CA ASP A 119 -18.80 -5.52 6.44
C ASP A 119 -17.49 -5.10 5.76
N THR A 120 -17.54 -4.92 4.44
CA THR A 120 -16.39 -4.55 3.62
C THR A 120 -15.64 -3.34 4.20
N CYS A 121 -14.39 -3.54 4.62
CA CYS A 121 -13.57 -2.52 5.24
C CYS A 121 -12.44 -2.09 4.28
N THR A 122 -12.47 -0.85 3.77
CA THR A 122 -11.42 -0.36 2.88
C THR A 122 -10.05 -0.37 3.57
N CYS A 123 -9.02 -0.84 2.87
CA CYS A 123 -7.67 -0.95 3.42
C CYS A 123 -7.17 0.40 3.96
N PRO A 124 -6.89 0.53 5.28
CA PRO A 124 -6.50 1.79 5.90
C PRO A 124 -5.23 2.39 5.28
N GLN A 125 -4.33 1.53 4.80
CA GLN A 125 -3.08 1.96 4.17
C GLN A 125 -3.28 2.54 2.77
N MET A 126 -4.29 2.09 2.01
CA MET A 126 -4.53 2.54 0.63
C MET A 126 -5.15 3.93 0.54
N ILE A 127 -5.94 4.28 1.57
CA ILE A 127 -6.57 5.60 1.71
C ILE A 127 -5.66 6.62 2.40
N SER A 128 -4.62 6.14 3.10
CA SER A 128 -3.69 6.98 3.84
C SER A 128 -2.48 7.41 3.00
N PHE A 129 -1.95 8.60 3.30
CA PHE A 129 -0.62 9.01 2.82
C PHE A 129 0.50 8.63 3.78
N SER A 130 0.19 8.23 5.01
CA SER A 130 1.18 7.84 6.00
C SER A 130 1.32 6.32 6.06
N VAL A 131 2.49 5.82 6.43
CA VAL A 131 2.70 4.41 6.76
C VAL A 131 2.04 4.12 8.10
N CYS A 132 0.82 3.60 8.07
CA CYS A 132 -0.04 3.40 9.24
C CYS A 132 -0.40 1.93 9.50
N CYS A 133 -0.11 1.02 8.57
CA CYS A 133 -0.37 -0.41 8.71
C CYS A 133 0.91 -1.19 9.03
N LYS A 134 0.90 -1.97 10.13
CA LYS A 134 2.05 -2.82 10.52
C LYS A 134 2.38 -3.87 9.47
N TRP A 135 1.36 -4.53 8.92
CA TRP A 135 1.55 -5.54 7.88
C TRP A 135 2.18 -4.94 6.62
N PHE A 136 1.72 -3.75 6.23
CA PHE A 136 2.32 -3.05 5.10
C PHE A 136 3.80 -2.74 5.36
N ARG A 137 4.15 -2.22 6.54
CA ARG A 137 5.54 -1.89 6.90
C ARG A 137 6.47 -3.10 6.83
N TRP A 138 6.07 -4.24 7.40
CA TRP A 138 6.98 -5.37 7.67
C TRP A 138 6.89 -6.52 6.66
N SER A 139 5.77 -6.66 5.97
CA SER A 139 5.54 -7.81 5.07
C SER A 139 5.44 -7.38 3.60
N VAL A 140 4.83 -6.23 3.32
CA VAL A 140 4.53 -5.78 1.94
C VAL A 140 5.63 -4.85 1.42
N LEU A 141 5.94 -3.78 2.16
CA LEU A 141 6.86 -2.75 1.73
C LEU A 141 8.31 -3.24 1.47
N PRO A 142 8.86 -4.21 2.24
CA PRO A 142 10.19 -4.75 1.98
C PRO A 142 10.32 -5.46 0.62
N GLN A 143 9.21 -5.88 -0.01
CA GLN A 143 9.22 -6.47 -1.35
C GLN A 143 9.72 -5.48 -2.43
N ILE A 144 9.66 -4.17 -2.14
CA ILE A 144 10.26 -3.12 -2.98
C ILE A 144 11.16 -2.23 -2.10
N GLY A 145 12.38 -2.69 -1.85
CA GLY A 145 13.37 -1.97 -1.05
C GLY A 145 13.69 -0.54 -1.56
N MET A 146 13.49 -0.25 -2.85
CA MET A 146 13.63 1.11 -3.38
C MET A 146 12.58 2.07 -2.82
N LEU A 147 11.32 1.64 -2.75
CA LEU A 147 10.22 2.45 -2.23
C LEU A 147 10.35 2.62 -0.73
N GLU A 148 10.72 1.55 -0.01
CA GLU A 148 11.05 1.60 1.42
C GLU A 148 12.14 2.64 1.69
N ALA A 149 13.28 2.53 1.01
CA ALA A 149 14.36 3.49 1.16
C ALA A 149 13.90 4.92 0.79
N GLU A 150 12.98 5.09 -0.15
CA GLU A 150 12.47 6.41 -0.49
C GLU A 150 11.59 7.03 0.59
N ILE A 151 10.73 6.23 1.22
CA ILE A 151 9.80 6.68 2.27
C ILE A 151 10.53 6.97 3.58
N PHE A 152 11.45 6.08 3.97
CA PHE A 152 12.21 6.18 5.23
C PHE A 152 13.49 7.00 5.11
N ARG A 153 13.82 7.51 3.91
CA ARG A 153 14.85 8.54 3.77
C ARG A 153 14.34 9.81 4.45
N ASP A 154 14.82 10.05 5.67
CA ASP A 154 14.66 11.30 6.41
C ASP A 154 15.35 12.45 5.67
N LYS A 155 14.67 12.96 4.65
CA LYS A 155 15.01 14.20 3.99
C LYS A 155 14.41 15.34 4.79
N GLU A 156 14.93 15.56 6.00
CA GLU A 156 14.71 16.83 6.67
C GLU A 156 15.27 17.94 5.78
N LEU A 157 14.38 18.82 5.33
CA LEU A 157 14.76 19.97 4.56
C LEU A 157 15.60 20.91 5.44
N LYS A 158 16.85 21.12 5.07
CA LYS A 158 17.75 22.04 5.77
C LYS A 158 17.76 23.39 5.07
N ARG A 159 18.10 24.44 5.80
CA ARG A 159 18.39 25.75 5.20
C ARG A 159 19.87 25.86 4.90
N CYS A 160 20.21 26.35 3.72
CA CYS A 160 21.59 26.59 3.33
C CYS A 160 22.19 27.70 4.21
N ALA A 161 23.33 27.44 4.85
CA ALA A 161 24.01 28.44 5.69
C ALA A 161 24.54 29.67 4.91
N VAL A 162 24.62 29.60 3.57
CA VAL A 162 25.12 30.71 2.73
C VAL A 162 23.98 31.56 2.18
N CYS A 163 22.94 30.93 1.62
CA CYS A 163 21.87 31.65 0.92
C CYS A 163 20.49 31.54 1.58
N GLY A 164 20.38 30.82 2.71
CA GLY A 164 19.12 30.64 3.44
C GLY A 164 18.05 29.78 2.75
N ARG A 165 18.25 29.42 1.47
CA ARG A 165 17.30 28.58 0.71
C ARG A 165 17.18 27.20 1.35
N VAL A 166 15.93 26.74 1.41
CA VAL A 166 15.58 25.39 1.84
C VAL A 166 16.06 24.41 0.77
N PHE A 167 16.73 23.33 1.18
CA PHE A 167 17.23 22.30 0.28
C PHE A 167 17.13 20.93 0.94
N VAL A 168 17.10 19.88 0.12
CA VAL A 168 17.21 18.49 0.57
C VAL A 168 18.69 18.15 0.75
N PRO A 169 19.18 17.90 1.97
CA PRO A 169 20.56 17.49 2.17
C PRO A 169 20.81 16.07 1.64
N LYS A 170 21.98 15.85 1.04
CA LYS A 170 22.44 14.52 0.58
C LYS A 170 22.82 13.59 1.76
N SER A 171 23.22 14.17 2.89
CA SER A 171 23.54 13.48 4.13
C SER A 171 23.26 14.37 5.33
N ASN A 172 23.15 13.81 6.53
CA ASN A 172 22.90 14.58 7.76
C ASN A 172 23.97 15.65 8.03
N ARG A 173 25.20 15.51 7.48
CA ARG A 173 26.28 16.51 7.58
C ARG A 173 26.17 17.67 6.58
N GLY A 174 25.22 17.64 5.64
CA GLY A 174 25.05 18.67 4.62
C GLY A 174 24.61 20.02 5.19
N LYS A 175 25.47 21.05 5.06
CA LYS A 175 25.22 22.42 5.54
C LYS A 175 24.79 23.40 4.42
N TYR A 176 25.08 23.07 3.16
CA TYR A 176 24.93 23.98 2.03
C TYR A 176 24.06 23.36 0.93
N CYS A 177 23.27 24.19 0.23
CA CYS A 177 22.59 23.76 -0.99
C CYS A 177 23.61 23.37 -2.08
N PRO A 178 23.23 22.60 -3.11
CA PRO A 178 24.16 22.10 -4.12
C PRO A 178 25.04 23.20 -4.77
N ASP A 179 24.45 24.34 -5.10
CA ASP A 179 25.18 25.46 -5.73
C ASP A 179 26.20 26.10 -4.77
N CYS A 180 25.79 26.32 -3.51
CA CYS A 180 26.65 26.92 -2.50
C CYS A 180 27.73 25.94 -2.03
N ALA A 181 27.41 24.63 -1.96
CA ALA A 181 28.36 23.58 -1.63
C ALA A 181 29.52 23.59 -2.63
N ALA A 182 29.23 23.64 -3.93
CA ALA A 182 30.26 23.68 -4.97
C ALA A 182 31.16 24.93 -4.86
N ARG A 183 30.58 26.11 -4.56
CA ARG A 183 31.33 27.35 -4.34
C ARG A 183 32.25 27.26 -3.12
N VAL A 184 31.73 26.76 -2.00
CA VAL A 184 32.51 26.60 -0.75
C VAL A 184 33.62 25.57 -0.94
N HIS A 185 33.35 24.45 -1.60
CA HIS A 185 34.35 23.42 -1.88
C HIS A 185 35.51 23.96 -2.73
N ARG A 186 35.21 24.75 -3.78
CA ARG A 186 36.25 25.37 -4.60
C ARG A 186 37.12 26.33 -3.77
N ARG A 187 36.50 27.18 -2.95
CA ARG A 187 37.22 28.11 -2.07
C ARG A 187 38.14 27.38 -1.10
N GLN A 188 37.62 26.37 -0.40
CA GLN A 188 38.39 25.56 0.55
C GLN A 188 39.56 24.84 -0.14
N LYS A 189 39.36 24.31 -1.36
CA LYS A 189 40.43 23.67 -2.13
C LYS A 189 41.54 24.67 -2.46
N THR A 190 41.19 25.85 -2.98
CA THR A 190 42.17 26.90 -3.30
C THR A 190 42.93 27.39 -2.06
N GLU A 191 42.24 27.56 -0.94
CA GLU A 191 42.83 28.00 0.32
C GLU A 191 43.78 26.95 0.91
N SER A 192 43.38 25.68 0.88
CA SER A 192 44.21 24.56 1.28
C SER A 192 45.47 24.43 0.41
N GLU A 193 45.33 24.56 -0.91
CA GLU A 193 46.46 24.54 -1.83
C GLU A 193 47.43 25.71 -1.61
N ARG A 194 46.91 26.92 -1.37
CA ARG A 194 47.72 28.10 -1.03
C ARG A 194 48.53 27.84 0.25
N LYS A 195 47.88 27.37 1.31
CA LYS A 195 48.53 27.08 2.60
C LYS A 195 49.62 26.00 2.46
N ARG A 196 49.38 25.00 1.62
CA ARG A 196 50.37 23.94 1.35
C ARG A 196 51.60 24.50 0.63
N ARG A 197 51.43 25.38 -0.37
CA ARG A 197 52.56 26.00 -1.09
C ARG A 197 53.38 26.91 -0.17
N SER A 198 52.72 27.77 0.60
CA SER A 198 53.43 28.67 1.53
C SER A 198 54.19 27.93 2.64
N ALA A 199 53.79 26.71 3.00
CA ALA A 199 54.48 25.90 4.00
C ALA A 199 55.72 25.15 3.44
N VAL A 200 55.89 25.10 2.12
CA VAL A 200 57.08 24.48 1.47
C VAL A 200 58.16 25.54 1.23
N ASP A 201 57.77 26.80 1.04
CA ASP A 201 58.68 27.92 0.78
C ASP A 201 59.18 28.61 2.07
N SER A 202 58.91 28.05 3.25
CA SER A 202 59.39 28.51 4.57
C SER A 202 60.36 27.49 5.17
#